data_AF-A0A4Z1HAE3-F1
#
_entry.id   AF-A0A4Z1HAE3-F1
#
_cell.length_a   1.000
_cell.length_b   1.000
_cell.length_c   1.000
_cell.angle_alpha   90.00
_cell.angle_beta   90.00
_cell.angle_gamma   90.00
#
_symmetry.space_group_name_H-M   'P 1'
#
loop_
_entity.id
_entity.type
_entity.pdbx_description
1 polymer ?
#
loop_
_entity_poly.entity_id
_entity_poly.type
_entity_poly.pdbx_seq_one_letter_code
_entity_poly.pdbx_strand_id
1 'polypeptide(L)'
;MPLAPFPPPQPGHARYLGYTTIINALDYTSCAIPVTEVRKDIDRYPVEYTSLNQDDQAIHDDYNPKLSHGALVAVQIVGGRLQEEKVLAFATGISQQLKR
;
A
#
# COMPACT_ATOMS: atom_id res chain seq x y z
N MET A 1 -5.44 1.24 -6.66
CA MET A 1 -5.91 1.47 -5.27
C MET A 1 -4.73 1.32 -4.32
N PRO A 2 -4.70 1.97 -3.14
CA PRO A 2 -3.67 1.70 -2.12
C PRO A 2 -3.62 0.20 -1.76
N LEU A 3 -2.43 -0.36 -1.52
CA LEU A 3 -2.29 -1.75 -1.07
C LEU A 3 -2.57 -1.87 0.43
N ALA A 4 -1.96 -1.00 1.22
CA ALA A 4 -2.08 -0.92 2.67
C ALA A 4 -1.94 0.55 3.11
N PRO A 5 -2.45 0.93 4.29
CA PRO A 5 -2.25 2.27 4.85
C PRO A 5 -0.87 2.46 5.50
N PHE A 6 0.01 1.45 5.44
CA PHE A 6 1.34 1.47 6.03
C PHE A 6 2.39 0.84 5.10
N PRO A 7 3.67 1.23 5.20
CA PRO A 7 4.80 0.43 4.68
C PRO A 7 4.89 -0.90 5.45
N PRO A 8 5.73 -1.87 5.02
CA PRO A 8 5.90 -3.16 5.71
C PRO A 8 5.89 -3.02 7.25
N PRO A 9 4.86 -3.53 7.94
CA PRO A 9 4.67 -3.26 9.35
C PRO A 9 5.67 -4.07 10.17
N GLN A 10 5.91 -3.61 11.39
CA GLN A 10 6.66 -4.42 12.35
C GLN A 10 5.91 -5.72 12.67
N PRO A 11 6.60 -6.80 13.03
CA PRO A 11 5.95 -8.03 13.49
C PRO A 11 4.89 -7.72 14.56
N GLY A 12 3.68 -8.26 14.38
CA GLY A 12 2.54 -8.02 15.29
C GLY A 12 1.72 -6.75 15.03
N HIS A 13 2.12 -5.89 14.10
CA HIS A 13 1.48 -4.58 13.84
C HIS A 13 0.73 -4.51 12.50
N ALA A 14 0.39 -5.65 11.90
CA ALA A 14 -0.44 -5.69 10.70
C ALA A 14 -1.93 -5.46 11.04
N ARG A 15 -2.30 -4.20 11.30
CA ARG A 15 -3.61 -3.83 11.89
C ARG A 15 -4.75 -3.71 10.88
N TYR A 16 -4.47 -3.48 9.60
CA TYR A 16 -5.49 -3.20 8.59
C TYR A 16 -5.25 -3.94 7.29
N LEU A 17 -6.26 -4.69 6.84
CA LEU A 17 -6.25 -5.46 5.60
C LEU A 17 -7.43 -5.11 4.67
N GLY A 18 -8.23 -4.09 5.03
CA GLY A 18 -9.49 -3.79 4.34
C GLY A 18 -9.34 -3.55 2.83
N TYR A 19 -8.26 -2.88 2.42
CA TYR A 19 -7.98 -2.62 1.00
C TYR A 19 -7.79 -3.90 0.18
N THR A 20 -7.23 -4.96 0.76
CA THR A 20 -7.05 -6.24 0.05
C THR A 20 -8.22 -7.19 0.27
N THR A 21 -8.85 -7.15 1.44
CA THR A 21 -9.96 -8.06 1.79
C THR A 21 -11.16 -7.90 0.87
N ILE A 22 -11.49 -6.68 0.44
CA ILE A 22 -12.60 -6.46 -0.50
C ILE A 22 -12.37 -7.15 -1.86
N ILE A 23 -11.11 -7.21 -2.32
CA ILE A 23 -10.76 -7.86 -3.58
C ILE A 23 -10.91 -9.38 -3.47
N ASN A 24 -10.50 -9.95 -2.33
CA ASN A 24 -10.71 -11.36 -2.05
C ASN A 24 -12.21 -11.71 -1.99
N ALA A 25 -13.01 -10.87 -1.33
CA ALA A 25 -14.45 -11.11 -1.18
C ALA A 25 -15.20 -11.06 -2.52
N LEU A 26 -14.78 -10.19 -3.45
CA LEU A 26 -15.35 -10.07 -4.79
C LEU A 26 -14.79 -11.09 -5.78
N ASP A 27 -13.74 -11.82 -5.40
CA ASP A 27 -12.99 -12.76 -6.26
C ASP A 27 -12.54 -12.05 -7.54
N TYR A 28 -11.95 -10.88 -7.36
CA TYR A 28 -11.42 -10.03 -8.43
C TYR A 28 -9.92 -10.27 -8.61
N THR A 29 -9.46 -10.15 -9.84
CA THR A 29 -8.04 -10.27 -10.14
C THR A 29 -7.29 -9.03 -9.66
N SER A 30 -6.16 -9.20 -8.98
CA SER A 30 -5.31 -8.08 -8.58
C SER A 30 -3.81 -8.37 -8.65
N CYS A 31 -3.02 -7.31 -8.84
CA CYS A 31 -1.57 -7.36 -8.84
C CYS A 31 -1.02 -6.15 -8.10
N ALA A 32 -0.14 -6.38 -7.12
CA ALA A 32 0.56 -5.33 -6.38
C ALA A 32 1.88 -4.98 -7.08
N ILE A 33 2.12 -3.69 -7.29
CA ILE A 33 3.39 -3.18 -7.83
C ILE A 33 3.97 -2.10 -6.92
N PRO A 34 5.30 -2.08 -6.70
CA PRO A 34 5.94 -1.00 -5.97
C PRO A 34 5.92 0.28 -6.81
N VAL A 35 5.65 1.42 -6.16
CA VAL A 35 5.58 2.74 -6.83
C VAL A 35 6.55 3.76 -6.27
N THR A 36 6.96 3.62 -5.02
CA THR A 36 7.96 4.47 -4.37
C THR A 36 8.57 3.73 -3.19
N GLU A 37 9.60 4.33 -2.60
CA GLU A 37 10.22 3.87 -1.37
C GLU A 37 10.04 4.94 -0.29
N VAL A 38 10.01 4.51 0.97
CA VAL A 38 9.94 5.44 2.10
C VAL A 38 11.26 6.21 2.25
N ARG A 39 11.16 7.53 2.32
CA ARG A 39 12.25 8.49 2.48
C ARG A 39 12.12 9.22 3.81
N LYS A 40 12.95 8.84 4.78
CA LYS A 40 12.89 9.33 6.18
C LYS A 40 13.01 10.85 6.35
N ASP A 41 13.60 11.50 5.37
CA ASP A 41 13.86 12.94 5.34
C ASP A 41 12.60 13.73 4.99
N ILE A 42 11.70 13.17 4.17
CA ILE A 42 10.49 13.86 3.69
C ILE A 42 9.18 13.22 4.16
N ASP A 43 9.17 11.92 4.44
CA ASP A 43 7.95 11.18 4.81
C ASP A 43 7.70 11.33 6.30
N ARG A 44 7.20 12.51 6.68
CA ARG A 44 6.79 12.85 8.04
C ARG A 44 5.31 13.18 8.03
N TYR A 45 4.61 12.79 9.08
CA TYR A 45 3.22 13.18 9.21
C TYR A 45 3.05 14.69 9.34
N PRO A 46 1.97 15.24 8.78
CA PRO A 46 1.58 16.62 9.04
C PRO A 46 1.26 16.79 10.53
N VAL A 47 1.56 17.98 11.07
CA VAL A 47 1.33 18.30 12.49
C VAL A 47 -0.15 18.22 12.87
N GLU A 48 -1.05 18.39 11.91
CA GLU A 48 -2.49 18.52 12.12
C GLU A 48 -3.27 17.24 11.75
N TYR A 49 -2.64 16.06 11.84
CA TYR A 49 -3.33 14.80 11.58
C TYR A 49 -4.48 14.58 12.58
N THR A 50 -5.67 14.25 12.05
CA THR A 50 -6.83 13.86 12.84
C THR A 50 -7.30 12.49 12.36
N SER A 51 -7.17 11.48 13.22
CA SER A 51 -7.57 10.12 12.91
C SER A 51 -9.08 9.99 12.71
N LEU A 52 -9.50 9.14 11.78
CA LEU A 52 -10.91 8.80 11.55
C LEU A 52 -11.50 7.90 12.65
N ASN A 53 -10.69 7.02 13.22
CA ASN A 53 -11.08 6.07 14.27
C ASN A 53 -9.84 5.57 15.04
N GLN A 54 -10.04 4.66 16.00
CA GLN A 54 -8.97 4.12 16.84
C GLN A 54 -7.92 3.32 16.06
N ASP A 55 -8.33 2.54 15.05
CA ASP A 55 -7.40 1.75 14.23
C ASP A 55 -6.52 2.65 13.37
N ASP A 56 -7.12 3.71 12.82
CA ASP A 56 -6.43 4.73 12.03
C ASP A 56 -5.38 5.48 12.86
N GLN A 57 -5.72 5.86 14.10
CA GLN A 57 -4.76 6.43 15.05
C GLN A 57 -3.64 5.44 15.37
N ALA A 58 -3.96 4.17 15.64
CA ALA A 58 -2.96 3.16 15.98
C ALA A 58 -1.98 2.89 14.82
N ILE A 59 -2.47 2.86 13.58
CA ILE A 59 -1.63 2.70 12.38
C ILE A 59 -0.73 3.93 12.20
N HIS A 60 -1.28 5.12 12.39
CA HIS A 60 -0.52 6.37 12.35
C HIS A 60 0.61 6.35 13.39
N ASP A 61 0.31 5.97 14.63
CA ASP A 61 1.28 5.97 15.73
C ASP A 61 2.38 4.91 15.58
N ASP A 62 2.08 3.79 14.91
CA ASP A 62 3.05 2.72 14.63
C ASP A 62 4.09 3.11 13.56
N TYR A 63 3.84 4.13 12.74
CA TYR A 63 4.74 4.49 11.65
C TYR A 63 6.01 5.19 12.15
N ASN A 64 7.16 4.64 11.76
CA ASN A 64 8.47 5.20 12.07
C ASN A 64 9.29 5.38 10.78
N PRO A 65 9.52 6.62 10.33
CA PRO A 65 10.20 6.88 9.06
C PRO A 65 11.65 6.39 9.02
N LYS A 66 12.33 6.29 10.17
CA LYS A 66 13.70 5.77 10.23
C LYS A 66 13.75 4.26 10.07
N LEU A 67 12.81 3.55 10.69
CA LEU A 67 12.73 2.08 10.60
C LEU A 67 12.19 1.62 9.24
N SER A 68 11.28 2.39 8.65
CA SER A 68 10.70 2.08 7.35
C SER A 68 11.51 2.59 6.17
N HIS A 69 12.61 3.33 6.37
CA HIS A 69 13.37 3.91 5.28
C HIS A 69 13.87 2.88 4.26
N GLY A 70 13.65 3.15 2.97
CA GLY A 70 13.97 2.22 1.88
C GLY A 70 12.95 1.09 1.69
N ALA A 71 11.94 0.99 2.55
CA ALA A 71 10.86 0.02 2.35
C ALA A 71 9.98 0.45 1.18
N LEU A 72 9.51 -0.54 0.41
CA LEU A 72 8.65 -0.31 -0.75
C LEU A 72 7.24 0.08 -0.31
N VAL A 73 6.70 1.10 -0.96
CA VAL A 73 5.28 1.46 -0.93
C VAL A 73 4.68 1.03 -2.26
N ALA A 74 3.58 0.28 -2.18
CA ALA A 74 2.96 -0.36 -3.33
C ALA A 74 1.50 0.07 -3.52
N VAL A 75 1.06 -0.02 -4.77
CA VAL A 75 -0.34 0.07 -5.14
C VAL A 75 -0.81 -1.27 -5.70
N GLN A 76 -2.10 -1.53 -5.58
CA GLN A 76 -2.74 -2.66 -6.23
C GLN A 76 -3.51 -2.20 -7.47
N ILE A 77 -3.29 -2.92 -8.57
CA ILE A 77 -4.07 -2.84 -9.81
C ILE A 77 -5.13 -3.92 -9.70
N VAL A 78 -6.38 -3.52 -9.87
CA VAL A 78 -7.55 -4.39 -9.71
C VAL A 78 -8.27 -4.46 -11.05
N GLY A 79 -8.50 -5.68 -11.53
CA GLY A 79 -9.37 -5.98 -12.66
C GLY A 79 -10.66 -6.64 -12.19
N GLY A 80 -11.61 -6.82 -13.10
CA GLY A 80 -12.76 -7.68 -12.85
C GLY A 80 -12.36 -9.17 -12.80
N ARG A 81 -13.33 -10.05 -12.60
CA ARG A 81 -13.13 -11.50 -12.67
C ARG A 81 -12.57 -11.93 -14.02
N LEU A 82 -11.62 -12.88 -14.04
CA LEU A 82 -11.03 -13.46 -15.25
C LEU A 82 -10.34 -12.39 -16.14
N GLN A 83 -9.59 -11.47 -15.53
CA GLN A 83 -8.88 -10.39 -16.21
C GLN A 83 -7.37 -10.40 -15.90
N GLU A 84 -6.80 -11.56 -15.59
CA GLU A 84 -5.39 -11.76 -15.20
C GLU A 84 -4.41 -11.16 -16.20
N GLU A 85 -4.56 -11.45 -17.49
CA GLU A 85 -3.66 -10.97 -18.52
C GLU A 85 -3.72 -9.45 -18.66
N LYS A 86 -4.91 -8.87 -18.52
CA LYS A 86 -5.11 -7.42 -18.58
C LYS A 86 -4.49 -6.72 -17.38
N VAL A 87 -4.68 -7.27 -16.18
CA VAL A 87 -4.08 -6.75 -14.95
C VAL A 87 -2.55 -6.83 -15.03
N LEU A 88 -1.99 -7.94 -15.51
CA LEU A 88 -0.54 -8.10 -15.69
C LEU A 88 0.02 -7.17 -16.76
N ALA A 89 -0.70 -6.94 -17.86
CA ALA A 89 -0.29 -6.00 -18.90
C ALA A 89 -0.19 -4.57 -18.34
N PHE A 90 -1.19 -4.12 -17.58
CA PHE A 90 -1.15 -2.82 -16.90
C PHE A 90 -0.04 -2.75 -15.84
N ALA A 91 0.10 -3.79 -15.01
CA ALA A 91 1.16 -3.86 -14.02
C ALA A 91 2.55 -3.71 -14.64
N THR A 92 2.78 -4.41 -15.76
CA THR A 92 4.04 -4.36 -16.50
C THR A 92 4.26 -2.98 -17.11
N GLY A 93 3.26 -2.44 -17.82
CA GLY A 93 3.36 -1.13 -18.46
C GLY A 93 3.64 -0.01 -17.47
N ILE A 94 2.91 0.01 -16.34
CA ILE A 94 3.12 1.02 -15.29
C ILE A 94 4.48 0.84 -14.63
N SER A 95 4.86 -0.40 -14.28
CA SER A 95 6.17 -0.67 -13.66
C SER A 95 7.34 -0.24 -14.56
N GLN A 96 7.22 -0.38 -15.87
CA GLN A 96 8.24 0.10 -16.82
C GLN A 96 8.38 1.62 -16.81
N GLN A 97 7.28 2.37 -16.65
CA GLN A 97 7.34 3.83 -16.56
C GLN A 97 7.87 4.33 -15.19
N LEU A 98 7.75 3.50 -14.16
CA LEU A 98 8.24 3.80 -12.81
C LEU A 98 9.71 3.47 -12.62
N LYS A 99 10.29 2.57 -13.44
CA LYS A 99 11.73 2.32 -13.48
C LYS A 99 12.45 3.60 -13.92
N ARG A 100 13.02 4.30 -12.94
CA ARG A 100 14.01 5.36 -13.14
C ARG A 100 15.41 4.78 -13.18
#